data_AF-A0A7V3KZN9-F1
#
_entry.id   AF-A0A7V3KZN9-F1
#
_cell.length_a   1.000
_cell.length_b   1.000
_cell.length_c   1.000
_cell.angle_alpha   90.00
_cell.angle_beta   90.00
_cell.angle_gamma   90.00
#
_symmetry.space_group_name_H-M   'P 1'
#
loop_
_entity.id
_entity.type
_entity.pdbx_description
1 polymer ?
#
loop_
_entity_poly.entity_id
_entity_poly.type
_entity_poly.pdbx_seq_one_letter_code
_entity_poly.pdbx_strand_id
1 'polypeptide(L)' 'MLKEFKEFAMRGNVLDMAIGIIIGAAFSPIVNSLVNDIIMPPIGLLLGKVDF' A
#
# COMPACT_ATOMS: atom_id res chain seq x y z
N MET A 1 9.87 0.31 31.38
CA MET A 1 8.89 0.74 30.36
C MET A 1 9.56 1.16 29.05
N LEU A 2 10.14 2.37 28.93
CA LEU A 2 10.73 2.85 27.67
C LEU A 2 11.96 2.05 27.20
N LYS A 3 12.82 1.60 28.12
CA LYS A 3 13.96 0.72 27.80
C LYS A 3 13.52 -0.66 27.30
N GLU A 4 12.56 -1.27 27.99
CA GLU A 4 11.99 -2.58 27.63
C GLU A 4 11.21 -2.50 26.31
N PHE A 5 10.49 -1.40 26.06
CA PHE A 5 9.83 -1.16 24.78
C PHE A 5 10.83 -1.01 23.64
N LYS A 6 11.95 -0.30 23.88
CA LYS A 6 13.04 -0.20 22.89
C LYS A 6 13.64 -1.57 22.59
N GLU A 7 13.93 -2.37 23.61
CA GLU A 7 14.41 -3.75 23.41
C GLU A 7 13.40 -4.63 22.69
N PHE A 8 12.11 -4.47 22.97
CA PHE A 8 11.02 -5.17 22.29
C PHE A 8 10.90 -4.77 20.82
N ALA A 9 10.94 -3.47 20.52
CA ALA A 9 10.86 -2.94 19.16
C ALA A 9 12.13 -3.23 18.33
N MET A 10 13.29 -3.36 18.99
CA MET A 10 14.54 -3.78 18.36
C MET A 10 14.59 -5.28 18.03
N ARG A 11 13.57 -6.06 18.39
CA ARG A 11 13.45 -7.45 17.93
C ARG A 11 13.14 -7.44 16.44
N GLY A 12 14.06 -7.95 15.62
CA GLY A 12 13.91 -8.02 14.15
C GLY A 12 12.57 -8.57 13.70
N ASN A 13 12.10 -9.68 14.29
CA ASN A 13 10.80 -10.29 13.98
C ASN A 13 9.61 -9.33 14.11
N VAL A 14 9.58 -8.49 15.15
CA VAL A 14 8.47 -7.54 15.40
C VAL A 14 8.56 -6.36 14.43
N LEU A 15 9.77 -5.87 14.17
CA LEU A 15 10.02 -4.77 13.24
C LEU A 15 9.66 -5.17 11.81
N ASP A 16 10.10 -6.35 11.36
CA ASP A 16 9.82 -6.88 10.02
C ASP A 16 8.32 -7.11 9.81
N MET A 17 7.63 -7.61 10.84
CA MET A 17 6.17 -7.75 10.82
C MET A 17 5.47 -6.40 10.70
N ALA A 18 5.90 -5.39 11.47
CA ALA A 18 5.33 -4.05 11.39
C ALA A 18 5.53 -3.40 10.02
N ILE A 19 6.73 -3.55 9.43
CA ILE A 19 7.05 -3.08 8.09
C ILE A 19 6.16 -3.76 7.05
N GLY A 20 5.97 -5.09 7.15
CA GLY A 20 5.10 -5.85 6.25
C GLY A 20 3.65 -5.37 6.25
N ILE A 21 3.09 -5.07 7.43
CA ILE A 21 1.73 -4.55 7.57
C ILE A 21 1.61 -3.15 6.97
N ILE A 22 2.58 -2.27 7.25
CA ILE A 22 2.58 -0.88 6.75
C ILE A 22 2.66 -0.87 5.22
N ILE A 23 3.56 -1.65 4.65
CA ILE A 23 3.69 -1.74 3.18
C ILE A 23 2.43 -2.37 2.58
N GLY A 24 1.89 -3.44 3.18
CA GLY A 24 0.66 -4.07 2.71
C GLY A 24 -0.54 -3.11 2.68
N ALA A 25 -0.71 -2.29 3.72
CA ALA A 25 -1.77 -1.29 3.80
C ALA A 25 -1.54 -0.10 2.85
N ALA A 26 -0.29 0.34 2.69
CA ALA A 26 0.05 1.49 1.85
C ALA A 26 0.09 1.16 0.35
N PHE A 27 0.24 -0.11 -0.04
CA PHE A 27 0.40 -0.49 -1.45
C PHE A 27 -0.92 -0.43 -2.23
N SER A 28 -2.06 -0.76 -1.61
CA SER A 28 -3.38 -0.69 -2.25
C SER A 28 -3.71 0.66 -2.89
N PRO A 29 -3.61 1.82 -2.20
CA PRO A 29 -3.90 3.11 -2.82
C PRO A 29 -2.94 3.47 -3.97
N ILE A 30 -1.68 3.01 -3.93
CA ILE A 30 -0.70 3.23 -5.01
C ILE A 30 -1.15 2.50 -6.27
N VAL A 31 -1.54 1.23 -6.13
CA VAL A 31 -2.04 0.44 -7.27
C VAL A 31 -3.35 1.04 -7.80
N ASN A 32 -4.25 1.46 -6.92
CA ASN A 32 -5.52 2.07 -7.34
C ASN A 32 -5.31 3.37 -8.12
N SER A 33 -4.42 4.27 -7.67
CA SER A 33 -4.07 5.48 -8.42
C SER A 33 -3.43 5.13 -9.77
N LEU A 34 -2.52 4.16 -9.82
CA LEU A 34 -1.93 3.71 -11.08
C LEU A 34 -3.00 3.20 -12.08
N VAL A 35 -3.94 2.39 -11.60
CA VAL A 35 -5.02 1.85 -12.44
C VAL A 35 -5.95 2.98 -12.91
N ASN A 36 -6.41 3.83 -12.00
CA ASN A 36 -7.39 4.88 -12.30
C ASN A 36 -6.81 6.01 -13.16
N ASP A 37 -5.57 6.40 -12.90
CA ASP A 37 -4.98 7.60 -13.51
C ASP A 37 -4.22 7.28 -14.81
N ILE A 38 -3.71 6.04 -14.97
CA ILE A 38 -2.89 5.66 -16.14
C ILE A 38 -3.56 4.60 -17.01
N ILE A 39 -4.20 3.58 -16.42
CA ILE A 39 -4.75 2.45 -17.17
C ILE A 39 -6.20 2.72 -17.64
N MET A 40 -7.03 3.34 -16.80
CA MET A 40 -8.43 3.61 -17.14
C MET A 40 -8.64 4.62 -18.26
N PRO A 41 -7.86 5.71 -18.44
CA PRO A 41 -8.13 6.67 -19.52
C PRO A 41 -8.02 6.04 -20.93
N PRO A 42 -6.99 5.24 -21.26
CA PRO A 42 -6.93 4.52 -22.53
C PRO A 42 -8.04 3.47 -22.70
N ILE A 43 -8.39 2.75 -21.62
CA ILE A 43 -9.45 1.72 -21.66
C ILE A 43 -10.83 2.36 -21.84
N GLY A 44 -11.11 3.47 -21.14
CA GLY A 44 -12.37 4.22 -21.26
C GLY A 44 -12.56 4.85 -22.64
N LEU A 45 -11.45 5.23 -23.30
CA LEU A 45 -11.47 5.67 -24.70
C LEU A 45 -11.73 4.52 -25.69
N LEU A 46 -11.24 3.31 -25.42
CA LEU A 46 -11.42 2.13 -26.28
C LEU A 46 -12.77 1.42 -26.10
N LEU A 47 -13.32 1.40 -24.88
CA LEU A 47 -14.60 0.73 -24.58
C LEU A 47 -15.82 1.65 -24.70
N GLY A 48 -15.64 2.93 -24.99
CA GLY A 48 -16.72 3.88 -25.32
C GLY A 48 -17.65 4.19 -24.16
N LYS A 49 -17.30 5.20 -23.35
CA LYS A 49 -18.12 5.75 -22.25
C LYS A 49 -18.55 4.72 -21.21
N VAL A 50 -17.60 4.04 -20.59
CA VAL A 50 -17.89 3.43 -19.29
C VAL A 50 -17.41 4.40 -18.23
N ASP A 51 -18.36 5.16 -17.66
CA ASP A 51 -18.14 5.93 -16.44
C ASP A 51 -17.95 4.93 -15.29
N PHE A 52 -16.78 4.99 -14.65
CA PHE A 52 -16.51 4.43 -13.32
C PHE A 52 -15.72 5.44 -12.49
#